data_AF-A0A952LEM3-F1
#
_entry.id   AF-A0A952LEM3-F1
#
_cell.length_a   1.000
_cell.length_b   1.000
_cell.length_c   1.000
_cell.angle_alpha   90.00
_cell.angle_beta   90.00
_cell.angle_gamma   90.00
#
_symmetry.space_group_name_H-M   'P 1'
#
loop_
_entity.id
_entity.type
_entity.pdbx_description
1 polymer ?
#
loop_
_entity_poly.entity_id
_entity_poly.type
_entity_poly.pdbx_seq_one_letter_code
_entity_poly.pdbx_strand_id
1 'polypeptide(L)'
;MKEIVLSNGRFFVNIDKNFAIRDFYFPYVGMYNHLNSEANSIGVYVNGKFKWIDDSWEKKFSYCENSLVANLEAKSDELGIKLSFKSAIHKYLDILIHQILITNLTEEEKEVKIFF
;
A
#
# COMPACT_ATOMS: atom_id res chain seq x y z
N MET A 1 10.63 0.53 -11.02
CA MET A 1 9.44 0.76 -11.87
C MET A 1 8.33 1.26 -10.94
N LYS A 2 7.61 2.32 -11.32
CA LYS A 2 6.53 2.90 -10.50
C LYS A 2 5.26 2.13 -10.83
N GLU A 3 4.65 1.49 -9.85
CA GLU A 3 3.49 0.62 -10.10
C GLU A 3 2.16 1.40 -9.94
N ILE A 4 2.10 2.34 -8.98
CA ILE A 4 0.91 3.17 -8.75
C ILE A 4 1.32 4.62 -8.45
N VAL A 5 0.57 5.55 -9.04
CA VAL A 5 0.70 7.01 -8.86
C VAL A 5 -0.67 7.56 -8.52
N LEU A 6 -0.77 8.25 -7.38
CA LEU A 6 -2.01 8.87 -6.92
C LEU A 6 -1.78 10.37 -6.79
N SER A 7 -2.76 11.17 -7.24
CA SER A 7 -2.72 12.62 -7.03
C SER A 7 -4.09 13.28 -7.22
N ASN A 8 -4.27 14.44 -6.56
CA ASN A 8 -5.36 15.39 -6.83
C ASN A 8 -4.88 16.71 -7.47
N GLY A 9 -3.61 16.77 -7.92
CA GLY A 9 -2.97 17.95 -8.50
C GLY A 9 -2.17 18.80 -7.49
N ARG A 10 -2.39 18.62 -6.19
CA ARG A 10 -1.66 19.33 -5.11
C ARG A 10 -0.94 18.36 -4.17
N PHE A 11 -1.64 17.28 -3.81
CA PHE A 11 -1.14 16.17 -3.01
C PHE A 11 -0.82 15.00 -3.95
N PHE A 12 0.34 14.38 -3.77
CA PHE A 12 0.84 13.32 -4.66
C PHE A 12 1.57 12.24 -3.86
N VAL A 13 1.32 10.99 -4.24
CA VAL A 13 1.92 9.80 -3.63
C VAL A 13 2.33 8.80 -4.72
N ASN A 14 3.59 8.33 -4.67
CA ASN A 14 4.04 7.16 -5.43
C ASN A 14 4.11 5.93 -4.53
N ILE A 15 3.50 4.84 -4.97
CA ILE A 15 3.56 3.54 -4.31
C ILE A 15 4.42 2.60 -5.17
N ASP A 16 5.41 1.96 -4.54
CA ASP A 16 6.34 1.07 -5.22
C ASP A 16 5.86 -0.40 -5.29
N LYS A 17 6.71 -1.25 -5.85
CA LYS A 17 6.48 -2.70 -6.00
C LYS A 17 6.36 -3.47 -4.67
N ASN A 18 6.64 -2.84 -3.54
CA ASN A 18 6.53 -3.40 -2.19
C ASN A 18 5.38 -2.75 -1.42
N PHE A 19 4.51 -2.01 -2.13
CA PHE A 19 3.40 -1.23 -1.58
C PHE A 19 3.86 -0.09 -0.67
N ALA A 20 5.16 0.22 -0.65
CA ALA A 20 5.70 1.27 0.17
C ALA A 20 5.49 2.63 -0.51
N ILE A 21 5.17 3.65 0.27
CA ILE A 21 5.16 5.03 -0.22
C ILE A 21 6.61 5.48 -0.35
N ARG A 22 7.03 5.84 -1.57
CA ARG A 22 8.39 6.29 -1.88
C ARG A 22 8.52 7.78 -2.04
N ASP A 23 7.49 8.38 -2.62
CA ASP A 23 7.45 9.82 -2.84
C ASP A 23 6.15 10.35 -2.30
N PHE A 24 6.26 11.43 -1.52
CA PHE A 24 5.11 12.17 -1.03
C PHE A 24 5.37 13.67 -1.26
N TYR A 25 4.63 14.26 -2.21
CA TYR A 25 4.74 15.68 -2.53
C TYR A 25 3.51 16.48 -2.08
N PHE A 26 3.77 17.60 -1.42
CA PHE A 26 2.78 18.58 -0.96
C PHE A 26 3.48 19.92 -0.63
N PRO A 27 2.88 21.12 -0.86
CA PRO A 27 1.52 21.39 -1.35
C PRO A 27 1.37 21.41 -2.87
N TYR A 28 2.49 21.25 -3.60
CA TYR A 28 2.53 21.17 -5.05
C TYR A 28 3.37 19.97 -5.48
N VAL A 29 2.95 19.31 -6.56
CA VAL A 29 3.67 18.16 -7.13
C VAL A 29 5.07 18.60 -7.57
N GLY A 30 6.09 17.89 -7.10
CA GLY A 30 7.50 18.17 -7.44
C GLY A 30 8.20 19.21 -6.58
N MET A 31 7.52 19.82 -5.59
CA MET A 31 8.14 20.83 -4.70
C MET A 31 8.90 20.18 -3.52
N TYR A 32 8.19 19.83 -2.44
CA TYR A 32 8.79 19.18 -1.27
C TYR A 32 8.46 17.70 -1.27
N ASN A 33 9.48 16.83 -1.37
CA ASN A 33 9.31 15.40 -1.08
C ASN A 33 9.48 15.18 0.42
N HIS A 34 8.38 14.93 1.13
CA HIS A 34 8.36 14.81 2.59
C HIS A 34 8.97 13.51 3.12
N LEU A 35 9.34 12.58 2.23
CA LEU A 35 9.93 11.31 2.61
C LEU A 35 11.46 11.29 2.52
N ASN A 36 12.11 12.32 1.96
CA ASN A 36 13.59 12.42 1.90
C ASN A 36 14.31 11.12 1.44
N SER A 37 13.70 10.32 0.57
CA SER A 37 14.17 9.01 0.06
C SER A 37 13.95 7.80 0.98
N GLU A 38 13.36 7.98 2.15
CA GLU A 38 12.94 6.89 3.04
C GLU A 38 11.58 6.35 2.60
N ALA A 39 11.44 5.02 2.61
CA ALA A 39 10.18 4.39 2.24
C ALA A 39 9.28 4.23 3.46
N ASN A 40 8.04 4.72 3.37
CA ASN A 40 7.01 4.30 4.32
C ASN A 40 6.56 2.90 3.92
N SER A 41 7.10 1.89 4.60
CA SER A 41 6.92 0.47 4.29
C SER A 41 5.81 -0.14 5.12
N ILE A 42 5.12 -1.15 4.58
CA ILE A 42 4.04 -1.83 5.29
C ILE A 42 4.56 -3.14 5.90
N GLY A 43 4.43 -3.23 7.22
CA GLY A 43 4.77 -4.40 8.01
C GLY A 43 3.54 -5.21 8.39
N VAL A 44 3.67 -6.53 8.42
CA VAL A 44 2.60 -7.47 8.71
C VAL A 44 3.08 -8.44 9.78
N TYR A 45 2.33 -8.52 10.87
CA TYR A 45 2.56 -9.50 11.94
C TYR A 45 1.45 -10.53 11.94
N VAL A 46 1.81 -11.81 11.96
CA VAL A 46 0.89 -12.94 12.02
C VAL A 46 1.44 -13.97 13.00
N ASN A 47 0.67 -14.30 14.05
CA ASN A 47 0.98 -15.37 15.01
C ASN A 47 2.44 -15.40 15.49
N GLY A 48 2.96 -14.30 16.02
CA GLY A 48 4.34 -14.25 16.51
C GLY A 48 5.39 -13.81 15.49
N LYS A 49 5.07 -13.81 14.18
CA LYS A 49 6.03 -13.53 13.10
C LYS A 49 5.76 -12.19 12.44
N PHE A 50 6.78 -11.35 12.34
CA PHE A 50 6.73 -10.09 11.60
C PHE A 50 7.43 -10.22 10.24
N LYS A 51 6.82 -9.65 9.20
CA LYS A 51 7.41 -9.51 7.87
C LYS A 51 7.05 -8.20 7.21
N TRP A 52 7.96 -7.65 6.42
CA TRP A 52 7.67 -6.60 5.46
C TRP A 52 7.00 -7.19 4.22
N ILE A 53 6.19 -6.38 3.53
CA ILE A 53 5.80 -6.69 2.15
C ILE A 53 7.04 -6.51 1.26
N ASP A 54 7.58 -7.61 0.77
CA ASP A 54 8.83 -7.65 -0.01
C ASP A 54 8.68 -8.58 -1.23
N ASP A 55 9.79 -8.97 -1.84
CA ASP A 55 9.81 -9.81 -3.03
C ASP A 55 9.38 -11.27 -2.78
N SER A 56 9.20 -11.70 -1.52
CA SER A 56 8.66 -13.03 -1.18
C SER A 56 7.14 -13.14 -1.33
N TRP A 57 6.44 -12.02 -1.53
CA TRP A 57 4.98 -11.98 -1.70
C TRP A 57 4.59 -12.04 -3.18
N GLU A 58 3.52 -12.78 -3.49
CA GLU A 58 2.84 -12.67 -4.79
C GLU A 58 2.04 -11.37 -4.81
N LYS A 59 2.32 -10.48 -5.76
CA LYS A 59 1.74 -9.12 -5.79
C LYS A 59 1.07 -8.82 -7.12
N LYS A 60 -0.09 -8.14 -7.07
CA LYS A 60 -0.82 -7.63 -8.23
C LYS A 60 -1.09 -6.15 -8.06
N PHE A 61 -0.95 -5.41 -9.16
CA PHE A 61 -1.10 -3.96 -9.23
C PHE A 61 -2.10 -3.63 -10.34
N SER A 62 -3.07 -2.80 -10.00
CA SER A 62 -4.08 -2.34 -10.96
C SER A 62 -4.73 -1.06 -10.46
N TYR A 63 -5.56 -0.46 -11.29
CA TYR A 63 -6.55 0.52 -10.85
C TYR A 63 -7.94 -0.10 -10.95
N CYS A 64 -8.85 0.30 -10.05
CA CYS A 64 -10.26 0.00 -10.24
C CYS A 64 -10.75 0.63 -11.55
N GLU A 65 -11.66 -0.07 -12.23
CA GLU A 65 -12.16 0.31 -13.55
C GLU A 65 -12.61 1.78 -13.58
N ASN A 66 -12.17 2.51 -14.61
CA ASN A 66 -12.52 3.91 -14.85
C ASN A 66 -12.26 4.86 -13.66
N SER A 67 -11.23 4.58 -12.84
CA SER A 67 -10.91 5.40 -11.66
C SER A 67 -9.40 5.48 -11.38
N LEU A 68 -8.99 6.51 -10.62
CA LEU A 68 -7.63 6.59 -10.02
C LEU A 68 -7.59 5.96 -8.62
N VAL A 69 -8.43 4.97 -8.35
CA VAL A 69 -8.35 4.18 -7.13
C VAL A 69 -7.42 2.99 -7.42
N ALA A 70 -6.29 2.93 -6.75
CA ALA A 70 -5.39 1.80 -6.85
C ALA A 70 -6.04 0.57 -6.21
N ASN A 71 -5.86 -0.58 -6.86
CA ASN A 71 -6.28 -1.88 -6.38
C ASN A 71 -5.06 -2.80 -6.34
N LEU A 72 -4.59 -3.08 -5.14
CA LEU A 72 -3.36 -3.82 -4.88
C LEU A 72 -3.68 -5.10 -4.12
N GLU A 73 -3.06 -6.20 -4.51
CA GLU A 73 -3.17 -7.47 -3.78
C GLU A 73 -1.78 -8.01 -3.45
N ALA A 74 -1.55 -8.39 -2.20
CA ALA A 74 -0.34 -9.07 -1.76
C ALA A 74 -0.71 -10.36 -1.03
N LYS A 75 -0.20 -11.49 -1.50
CA LYS A 75 -0.41 -12.82 -0.90
C LYS A 75 0.91 -13.35 -0.36
N SER A 76 0.89 -13.81 0.89
CA SER A 76 1.99 -14.52 1.53
C SER A 76 1.56 -15.95 1.81
N ASP A 77 2.17 -16.90 1.10
CA ASP A 77 1.94 -18.32 1.36
C ASP A 77 2.54 -18.75 2.70
N GLU A 78 3.69 -18.18 3.08
CA GLU A 78 4.34 -18.45 4.36
C GLU A 78 3.48 -18.02 5.56
N LEU A 79 2.87 -16.85 5.49
CA LEU A 79 1.96 -16.37 6.54
C LEU A 79 0.53 -16.88 6.35
N GLY A 80 0.21 -17.47 5.19
CA GLY A 80 -1.12 -17.95 4.83
C GLY A 80 -2.19 -16.86 4.87
N ILE A 81 -1.89 -15.67 4.37
CA ILE A 81 -2.81 -14.53 4.32
C ILE A 81 -2.78 -13.83 2.95
N LYS A 82 -3.88 -13.16 2.61
CA LYS A 82 -3.95 -12.20 1.52
C LYS A 82 -4.34 -10.82 2.06
N LEU A 83 -3.65 -9.80 1.59
CA LEU A 83 -4.00 -8.40 1.80
C LEU A 83 -4.52 -7.81 0.48
N SER A 84 -5.68 -7.17 0.53
CA SER A 84 -6.25 -6.43 -0.59
C SER A 84 -6.41 -4.97 -0.20
N PHE A 85 -5.70 -4.08 -0.88
CA PHE A 85 -5.73 -2.64 -0.65
C PHE A 85 -6.53 -1.95 -1.75
N LYS A 86 -7.39 -1.02 -1.33
CA LYS A 86 -7.88 0.06 -2.19
C LYS A 86 -7.33 1.37 -1.68
N SER A 87 -6.53 2.04 -2.51
CA SER A 87 -5.82 3.26 -2.13
C SER A 87 -6.17 4.40 -3.06
N ALA A 88 -6.51 5.57 -2.51
CA ALA A 88 -6.84 6.75 -3.30
C ALA A 88 -6.48 8.02 -2.56
N ILE A 89 -6.21 9.09 -3.31
CA ILE A 89 -6.18 10.45 -2.77
C ILE A 89 -7.55 11.07 -2.99
N HIS A 90 -8.11 11.70 -1.95
CA HIS A 90 -9.40 12.36 -2.05
C HIS A 90 -9.34 13.52 -3.07
N LYS A 91 -10.38 13.67 -3.89
CA LYS A 91 -10.38 14.64 -5.00
C LYS A 91 -10.19 16.10 -4.55
N TYR A 92 -10.81 16.47 -3.43
CA TYR A 92 -10.82 17.85 -2.94
C TYR A 92 -10.01 18.07 -1.66
N LEU A 93 -9.64 16.99 -0.98
CA LEU A 93 -8.95 17.05 0.31
C LEU A 93 -7.58 16.43 0.10
N ASP A 94 -6.57 16.99 0.75
CA ASP A 94 -5.19 16.52 0.64
C ASP A 94 -4.96 15.33 1.59
N ILE A 95 -5.74 14.26 1.38
CA ILE A 95 -5.82 13.07 2.24
C ILE A 95 -5.60 11.81 1.39
N LEU A 96 -4.65 10.98 1.81
CA LEU A 96 -4.49 9.60 1.35
C LEU A 96 -5.38 8.67 2.16
N ILE A 97 -6.14 7.82 1.47
CA ILE A 97 -7.06 6.85 2.08
C ILE A 97 -6.61 5.45 1.67
N HIS A 98 -6.47 4.56 2.65
CA HIS A 98 -6.27 3.14 2.47
C HIS A 98 -7.45 2.37 3.06
N GLN A 99 -8.15 1.60 2.24
CA GLN A 99 -9.01 0.51 2.70
C GLN A 99 -8.21 -0.79 2.58
N ILE A 100 -8.10 -1.53 3.68
CA ILE A 100 -7.33 -2.77 3.74
C ILE A 100 -8.27 -3.90 4.16
N LEU A 101 -8.41 -4.90 3.29
CA LEU A 101 -9.07 -6.15 3.61
C LEU A 101 -8.00 -7.22 3.84
N ILE A 102 -8.10 -7.90 4.97
CA ILE A 102 -7.21 -9.01 5.35
C ILE A 102 -8.03 -10.30 5.22
N THR A 103 -7.52 -11.27 4.48
CA THR A 103 -8.13 -12.59 4.32
C THR A 103 -7.19 -13.65 4.86
N ASN A 104 -7.66 -14.42 5.83
CA ASN A 104 -7.00 -15.65 6.26
C ASN A 104 -7.22 -16.73 5.19
N LEU A 105 -6.13 -17.32 4.68
CA LEU A 105 -6.19 -18.35 3.64
C LEU A 105 -6.14 -19.78 4.18
N THR A 106 -6.12 -19.93 5.51
CA THR A 106 -6.10 -21.22 6.20
C THR A 106 -7.29 -21.31 7.17
N GLU A 107 -7.55 -22.52 7.68
CA GLU A 107 -8.63 -22.76 8.64
C GLU A 107 -8.25 -22.35 10.08
N GLU A 108 -6.95 -22.31 10.39
CA GLU A 108 -6.45 -21.90 11.71
C GLU A 108 -6.67 -20.40 11.95
N GLU A 109 -7.17 -20.04 13.13
CA GLU A 109 -7.31 -18.66 13.57
C GLU A 109 -5.96 -17.93 13.60
N LYS A 110 -5.96 -16.64 13.21
CA LYS A 110 -4.74 -15.83 13.15
C LYS A 110 -4.92 -14.50 13.86
N GLU A 111 -3.97 -14.19 14.73
CA GLU A 111 -3.76 -12.84 15.20
C GLU A 111 -2.98 -12.07 14.14
N VAL A 112 -3.60 -11.05 13.53
CA VAL A 112 -2.98 -10.23 12.48
C VAL A 112 -2.87 -8.77 12.93
N LYS A 113 -1.71 -8.16 12.73
CA LYS A 113 -1.48 -6.72 12.93
C LYS A 113 -0.78 -6.12 11.71
N ILE A 114 -1.18 -4.91 11.32
CA ILE A 114 -0.57 -4.13 10.23
C ILE A 114 0.16 -2.93 10.81
N PHE A 115 1.35 -2.65 10.30
CA PHE A 115 2.23 -1.56 10.70
C PHE A 115 2.54 -0.66 9.50
N PHE A 116 2.64 0.65 9.74
CA PHE A 116 2.91 1.71 8.76
C PHE A 116 4.06 2.59 9.23
#